data_AF-A0A0P9CMA4-F1
#
_entry.id   AF-A0A0P9CMA4-F1
#
_cell.length_a   1.000
_cell.length_b   1.000
_cell.length_c   1.000
_cell.angle_alpha   90.00
_cell.angle_beta   90.00
_cell.angle_gamma   90.00
#
_symmetry.space_group_name_H-M   'P 1'
#
loop_
_entity.id
_entity.type
_entity.pdbx_description
1 polymer ?
#
loop_
_entity_poly.entity_id
_entity_poly.type
_entity_poly.pdbx_seq_one_letter_code
_entity_poly.pdbx_strand_id
1 'polypeptide(L)'
;MPIRDDLTFEYEMPVEIKQCFTKEFMTDFREKAIEVFKQNDIRQGKTPYEYEKSTYYSWWIHMEGTSGFHDAFKEICEKYDLDHVVNYYKQLPWYDADLFDSELGDLLVRYGLVELGTAEEHEISKSSMFRCDE
;
A
#
# COMPACT_ATOMS: atom_id res chain seq x y z
N MET A 1 4.85 -23.55 18.98
CA MET A 1 6.23 -23.25 18.52
C MET A 1 6.93 -22.48 19.63
N PRO A 2 8.19 -22.77 19.98
CA PRO A 2 8.90 -21.95 20.95
C PRO A 2 9.21 -20.60 20.31
N ILE A 3 8.82 -19.52 20.99
CA ILE A 3 9.17 -18.15 20.64
C ILE A 3 10.64 -17.97 21.03
N ARG A 4 11.49 -17.60 20.07
CA ARG A 4 12.87 -17.20 20.33
C ARG A 4 12.86 -15.71 20.63
N ASP A 5 13.36 -15.32 21.80
CA ASP A 5 13.29 -13.96 22.36
C ASP A 5 14.36 -12.98 21.80
N ASP A 6 15.01 -13.23 20.67
CA ASP A 6 16.24 -12.48 20.32
C ASP A 6 16.44 -12.03 18.85
N LEU A 7 15.44 -12.04 17.97
CA LEU A 7 15.57 -11.46 16.62
C LEU A 7 14.29 -10.76 16.15
N THR A 8 14.00 -9.57 16.70
CA THR A 8 13.06 -8.62 16.07
C THR A 8 13.78 -7.87 14.97
N PHE A 9 14.12 -8.55 13.87
CA PHE A 9 14.34 -7.82 12.62
C PHE A 9 12.97 -7.58 12.02
N GLU A 10 12.38 -6.44 12.40
CA GLU A 10 11.29 -5.84 11.65
C GLU A 10 11.85 -5.54 10.25
N TYR A 11 11.17 -6.06 9.23
CA TYR A 11 11.57 -5.86 7.85
C TYR A 11 11.72 -4.37 7.53
N GLU A 12 12.76 -4.02 6.77
CA GLU A 12 12.92 -2.71 6.13
C GLU A 12 13.26 -2.94 4.66
N MET A 13 12.57 -2.21 3.79
CA MET A 13 12.78 -2.23 2.35
C MET A 13 14.22 -1.89 2.01
N PRO A 14 14.95 -2.76 1.27
CA PRO A 14 16.32 -2.52 0.88
C PRO A 14 16.46 -1.19 0.16
N VAL A 15 17.55 -0.48 0.43
CA VAL A 15 17.80 0.87 -0.11
C VAL A 15 17.77 0.88 -1.64
N GLU A 16 18.29 -0.17 -2.28
CA GLU A 16 18.32 -0.33 -3.73
C GLU A 16 16.91 -0.42 -4.33
N ILE A 17 16.00 -1.11 -3.63
CA ILE A 17 14.59 -1.21 -4.01
C ILE A 17 13.90 0.13 -3.76
N LYS A 18 14.09 0.72 -2.58
CA LYS A 18 13.47 1.98 -2.17
C LYS A 18 13.83 3.15 -3.09
N GLN A 19 15.06 3.17 -3.61
CA GLN A 19 15.52 4.20 -4.56
C GLN A 19 14.81 4.14 -5.91
N CYS A 20 14.18 3.02 -6.28
CA CYS A 20 13.38 2.91 -7.50
C CYS A 20 12.07 3.71 -7.40
N PHE A 21 11.58 3.96 -6.19
CA PHE A 21 10.32 4.65 -5.93
C PHE A 21 10.50 6.16 -5.89
N THR A 22 10.82 6.75 -7.04
CA THR A 22 10.87 8.21 -7.19
C THR A 22 9.50 8.84 -6.97
N LYS A 23 9.46 10.17 -6.72
CA LYS A 23 8.20 10.89 -6.62
C LYS A 23 7.32 10.76 -7.89
N GLU A 24 7.94 10.68 -9.07
CA GLU A 24 7.23 10.46 -10.33
C GLU A 24 6.59 9.08 -10.37
N PHE A 25 7.35 8.02 -10.05
CA PHE A 25 6.84 6.67 -9.92
C PHE A 25 5.66 6.60 -8.93
N MET A 26 5.82 7.21 -7.75
CA MET A 26 4.78 7.18 -6.72
C MET A 26 3.54 7.99 -7.12
N THR A 27 3.68 9.01 -7.96
CA THR A 27 2.55 9.75 -8.52
C THR A 27 1.75 8.86 -9.47
N ASP A 28 2.44 8.18 -10.39
CA ASP A 28 1.81 7.24 -11.33
C ASP A 28 1.17 6.05 -10.61
N PHE A 29 1.85 5.51 -9.59
CA PHE A 29 1.31 4.46 -8.74
C PHE A 29 0.02 4.90 -8.04
N ARG A 30 0.00 6.09 -7.45
CA ARG A 30 -1.19 6.65 -6.82
C ARG A 30 -2.36 6.73 -7.81
N GLU A 31 -2.12 7.29 -8.98
CA GLU A 31 -3.15 7.45 -10.01
C GLU A 31 -3.67 6.10 -10.51
N LYS A 32 -2.78 5.13 -10.72
CA LYS A 32 -3.14 3.78 -11.13
C LYS A 32 -3.97 3.05 -10.08
N ALA A 33 -3.59 3.14 -8.80
CA ALA A 33 -4.37 2.54 -7.72
C ALA A 33 -5.79 3.12 -7.70
N ILE A 34 -5.93 4.44 -7.72
CA ILE A 34 -7.25 5.11 -7.79
C ILE A 34 -8.06 4.62 -9.00
N GLU A 35 -7.43 4.53 -10.18
CA GLU A 35 -8.08 4.01 -11.39
C GLU A 35 -8.60 2.58 -11.18
N VAL A 36 -7.75 1.66 -10.70
CA VAL A 36 -8.10 0.25 -10.48
C VAL A 36 -9.32 0.11 -9.55
N PHE A 37 -9.30 0.80 -8.41
CA PHE A 37 -10.40 0.73 -7.44
C PHE A 37 -11.68 1.40 -7.96
N LYS A 38 -11.57 2.54 -8.65
CA LYS A 38 -12.71 3.20 -9.30
C LYS A 38 -13.36 2.32 -10.35
N GLN A 39 -12.57 1.61 -11.15
CA GLN A 39 -13.10 0.65 -12.13
C GLN A 39 -13.73 -0.56 -11.45
N ASN A 40 -13.24 -0.99 -10.29
CA ASN A 40 -13.86 -2.06 -9.53
C ASN A 40 -15.23 -1.63 -8.97
N ASP A 41 -15.35 -0.42 -8.42
CA ASP A 41 -16.63 0.13 -7.95
C ASP A 41 -17.67 0.18 -9.08
N ILE A 42 -17.29 0.72 -10.24
CA ILE A 42 -18.16 0.78 -11.43
C ILE A 42 -18.60 -0.62 -11.85
N ARG A 43 -17.68 -1.59 -11.91
CA ARG A 43 -17.98 -2.99 -12.25
C ARG A 43 -18.95 -3.65 -11.26
N GLN A 44 -18.90 -3.24 -10.00
CA GLN A 44 -19.81 -3.73 -8.95
C GLN A 44 -21.14 -2.95 -8.89
N GLY A 45 -21.36 -1.97 -9.77
CA GLY A 45 -22.56 -1.13 -9.76
C GLY A 45 -22.63 -0.18 -8.55
N LYS A 46 -21.49 0.10 -7.91
CA LYS A 46 -21.38 1.05 -6.80
C LYS A 46 -21.12 2.46 -7.33
N THR A 47 -21.58 3.46 -6.60
CA THR A 47 -21.11 4.83 -6.81
C THR A 47 -19.63 4.89 -6.41
N PRO A 48 -18.73 5.36 -7.30
CA PRO A 48 -17.32 5.45 -6.97
C PRO A 48 -17.07 6.29 -5.73
N TYR A 49 -16.21 5.78 -4.85
CA TYR A 49 -15.69 6.54 -3.71
C TYR A 49 -14.93 7.80 -4.17
N GLU A 50 -14.86 8.84 -3.33
CA GLU A 50 -14.11 10.07 -3.61
C GLU A 50 -12.60 9.88 -3.36
N TYR A 51 -11.97 8.95 -4.08
CA TYR A 51 -10.59 8.54 -3.88
C TYR A 51 -9.59 9.70 -3.91
N GLU A 52 -9.83 10.74 -4.71
CA GLU A 52 -8.92 11.87 -4.86
C GLU A 52 -8.81 12.73 -3.59
N LYS A 53 -9.81 12.66 -2.70
CA LYS A 53 -9.82 13.35 -1.40
C LYS A 53 -9.41 12.46 -0.24
N SER A 54 -9.09 11.19 -0.51
CA SER A 54 -8.72 10.24 0.53
C SER A 54 -7.38 10.60 1.16
N THR A 55 -7.33 10.38 2.47
CA THR A 55 -6.12 10.45 3.30
C THR A 55 -5.56 9.05 3.50
N TYR A 56 -4.33 8.97 4.03
CA TYR A 56 -3.71 7.69 4.30
C TYR A 56 -4.54 6.85 5.28
N TYR A 57 -4.95 7.46 6.40
CA TYR A 57 -5.77 6.76 7.41
C TYR A 57 -7.22 6.50 7.00
N SER A 58 -7.80 7.24 6.06
CA SER A 58 -9.20 7.00 5.64
C SER A 58 -9.33 5.90 4.58
N TRP A 59 -8.31 5.67 3.76
CA TRP A 59 -8.43 4.73 2.64
C TRP A 59 -7.17 3.93 2.33
N TRP A 60 -6.01 4.58 2.16
CA TRP A 60 -4.81 3.89 1.64
C TRP A 60 -4.36 2.73 2.52
N ILE A 61 -4.35 2.93 3.84
CA ILE A 61 -3.98 1.89 4.82
C ILE A 61 -4.90 0.65 4.72
N HIS A 62 -6.13 0.81 4.24
CA HIS A 62 -7.08 -0.31 4.08
C HIS A 62 -6.90 -1.05 2.75
N MET A 63 -6.21 -0.45 1.79
CA MET A 63 -5.98 -1.02 0.47
C MET A 63 -4.68 -1.81 0.38
N GLU A 64 -3.72 -1.54 1.27
CA GLU A 64 -2.50 -2.34 1.41
C GLU A 64 -2.82 -3.84 1.54
N GLY A 65 -1.99 -4.70 0.93
CA GLY A 65 -2.21 -6.15 0.91
C GLY A 65 -3.36 -6.64 0.00
N THR A 66 -4.16 -5.74 -0.59
CA THR A 66 -5.27 -6.15 -1.46
C THR A 66 -4.84 -6.37 -2.91
N SER A 67 -5.54 -7.25 -3.62
CA SER A 67 -5.27 -7.53 -5.04
C SER A 67 -5.26 -6.28 -5.93
N GLY A 68 -6.15 -5.30 -5.68
CA GLY A 68 -6.18 -4.05 -6.45
C GLY A 68 -4.94 -3.18 -6.26
N PHE A 69 -4.38 -3.16 -5.05
CA PHE A 69 -3.13 -2.48 -4.74
C PHE A 69 -1.95 -3.17 -5.44
N HIS A 70 -1.90 -4.50 -5.39
CA HIS A 70 -0.85 -5.29 -6.08
C HIS A 70 -0.92 -5.19 -7.60
N ASP A 71 -2.13 -5.18 -8.17
CA ASP A 71 -2.33 -5.00 -9.62
C ASP A 71 -1.80 -3.63 -10.07
N ALA A 72 -2.13 -2.57 -9.33
CA ALA A 72 -1.65 -1.22 -9.62
C ALA A 72 -0.11 -1.13 -9.49
N PHE A 73 0.46 -1.73 -8.44
CA PHE A 73 1.90 -1.75 -8.21
C PHE A 73 2.62 -2.48 -9.35
N LYS A 74 2.13 -3.66 -9.71
CA LYS A 74 2.71 -4.47 -10.79
C LYS A 74 2.69 -3.74 -12.13
N GLU A 75 1.56 -3.12 -12.48
CA GLU A 75 1.44 -2.40 -13.76
C GLU A 75 2.40 -1.20 -13.85
N ILE A 76 2.57 -0.46 -12.75
CA ILE A 76 3.52 0.66 -12.74
C ILE A 76 4.96 0.19 -12.70
N CYS A 77 5.29 -0.90 -12.00
CA CYS A 77 6.61 -1.51 -12.13
C CYS A 77 6.93 -1.93 -13.57
N GLU A 78 5.98 -2.54 -14.28
CA GLU A 78 6.13 -2.90 -15.70
C GLU A 78 6.35 -1.65 -16.57
N LYS A 79 5.60 -0.57 -16.34
CA LYS A 79 5.76 0.71 -17.06
C LYS A 79 7.16 1.31 -16.91
N TYR A 80 7.81 1.11 -15.76
CA TYR A 80 9.13 1.67 -15.43
C TYR A 80 10.28 0.66 -15.62
N ASP A 81 10.04 -0.49 -16.25
CA ASP A 81 11.04 -1.56 -16.43
C ASP A 81 11.64 -2.07 -15.09
N LEU A 82 10.82 -2.09 -14.03
CA LEU A 82 11.19 -2.49 -12.66
C LEU A 82 10.74 -3.92 -12.29
N ASP A 83 10.79 -4.85 -13.25
CA ASP A 83 10.40 -6.26 -13.03
C ASP A 83 11.15 -6.92 -11.86
N HIS A 84 12.39 -6.50 -11.61
CA HIS A 84 13.20 -6.99 -10.50
C HIS A 84 12.59 -6.64 -9.13
N VAL A 85 11.91 -5.51 -9.00
CA VAL A 85 11.21 -5.10 -7.78
C VAL A 85 9.98 -5.99 -7.55
N VAL A 86 9.21 -6.27 -8.61
CA VAL A 86 8.06 -7.19 -8.53
C VAL A 86 8.50 -8.59 -8.13
N ASN A 87 9.64 -9.05 -8.66
CA ASN A 87 10.20 -10.35 -8.31
C ASN A 87 10.70 -10.40 -6.87
N TYR A 88 11.31 -9.31 -6.38
CA TYR A 88 11.68 -9.16 -4.97
C TYR A 88 10.45 -9.27 -4.07
N TYR A 89 9.40 -8.48 -4.35
CA TYR A 89 8.15 -8.47 -3.60
C TYR A 89 7.53 -9.88 -3.48
N LYS A 90 7.47 -10.63 -4.60
CA LYS A 90 6.93 -12.00 -4.62
C LYS A 90 7.73 -13.03 -3.81
N GLN A 91 8.99 -12.74 -3.50
CA GLN A 91 9.84 -13.63 -2.71
C GLN A 91 9.75 -13.35 -1.21
N LEU A 92 9.10 -12.24 -0.81
CA LEU A 92 8.91 -11.91 0.58
C LEU A 92 7.96 -12.90 1.27
N PRO A 93 8.26 -13.32 2.50
CA PRO A 93 7.26 -13.88 3.40
C PRO A 93 6.03 -12.95 3.49
N TRP A 94 4.86 -13.51 3.72
CA TRP A 94 3.61 -12.73 3.78
C TRP A 94 3.68 -11.54 4.74
N TYR A 95 4.31 -11.72 5.91
CA TYR A 95 4.47 -10.65 6.90
C TYR A 95 5.39 -9.52 6.42
N ASP A 96 6.47 -9.86 5.72
CA ASP A 96 7.41 -8.88 5.15
C ASP A 96 6.78 -8.16 3.95
N ALA A 97 5.90 -8.84 3.20
CA ALA A 97 5.12 -8.24 2.12
C ALA A 97 4.14 -7.19 2.65
N ASP A 98 3.47 -7.45 3.78
CA ASP A 98 2.60 -6.46 4.44
C ASP A 98 3.41 -5.22 4.86
N LEU A 99 4.63 -5.41 5.38
CA LEU A 99 5.52 -4.30 5.74
C LEU A 99 6.05 -3.54 4.52
N PHE A 100 6.32 -4.23 3.41
CA PHE A 100 6.66 -3.59 2.12
C PHE A 100 5.52 -2.68 1.63
N ASP A 101 4.27 -3.16 1.68
CA ASP A 101 3.10 -2.40 1.26
C ASP A 101 2.92 -1.15 2.14
N SER A 102 3.12 -1.29 3.45
CA SER A 102 3.08 -0.15 4.39
C SER A 102 4.17 0.89 4.09
N GLU A 103 5.39 0.45 3.74
CA GLU A 103 6.46 1.37 3.33
C GLU A 103 6.15 2.12 2.02
N LEU A 104 5.43 1.51 1.07
CA LEU A 104 4.92 2.20 -0.12
C LEU A 104 3.88 3.26 0.25
N GLY A 105 2.96 2.94 1.16
CA GLY A 105 1.99 3.88 1.72
C GLY A 105 2.67 5.08 2.38
N ASP A 106 3.69 4.81 3.18
CA ASP A 106 4.55 5.82 3.82
C ASP A 106 5.23 6.75 2.79
N LEU A 107 5.70 6.20 1.66
CA LEU A 107 6.30 6.99 0.59
C LEU A 107 5.31 7.94 -0.09
N LEU A 108 4.03 7.53 -0.25
CA LEU A 108 2.98 8.43 -0.76
C LEU A 108 2.82 9.66 0.15
N VAL A 109 2.82 9.45 1.47
CA VAL A 109 2.73 10.54 2.45
C VAL A 109 3.99 11.40 2.44
N ARG A 110 5.18 10.77 2.49
CA ARG A 110 6.47 11.47 2.52
C ARG A 110 6.69 12.35 1.28
N TYR A 111 6.21 11.93 0.11
CA TYR A 111 6.28 12.75 -1.12
C TYR A 111 5.18 13.81 -1.23
N GLY A 112 4.25 13.86 -0.27
CA GLY A 112 3.12 14.79 -0.24
C GLY A 112 2.08 14.49 -1.33
N LEU A 113 1.95 13.23 -1.74
CA LEU A 113 0.97 12.78 -2.73
C LEU A 113 -0.37 12.40 -2.08
N VAL A 114 -0.32 12.05 -0.80
CA VAL A 114 -1.46 11.72 0.06
C VAL A 114 -1.26 12.42 1.40
N GLU A 115 -2.31 13.02 1.94
CA GLU A 115 -2.28 13.56 3.30
C GLU A 115 -2.35 12.42 4.32
N LEU A 116 -1.62 12.51 5.43
CA LEU A 116 -1.62 11.45 6.46
C LEU A 116 -3.04 11.19 7.01
N GLY A 117 -3.84 12.25 7.15
CA GLY A 117 -5.15 12.19 7.77
C GLY A 117 -5.15 12.64 9.23
N THR A 118 -6.33 12.66 9.82
CA THR A 118 -6.57 13.16 11.18
C THR A 118 -6.36 12.07 12.23
N ALA A 119 -6.24 12.48 13.50
CA ALA A 119 -6.16 11.54 14.62
C ALA A 119 -7.43 10.68 14.75
N GLU A 120 -8.60 11.23 14.41
CA GLU A 120 -9.85 10.47 14.42
C GLU A 120 -9.86 9.37 13.36
N GLU A 121 -9.44 9.69 12.13
CA GLU A 121 -9.27 8.69 11.06
C GLU A 121 -8.28 7.59 11.48
N HIS A 122 -7.19 7.95 12.16
CA HIS A 122 -6.23 6.98 12.68
C HIS A 122 -6.82 6.03 13.73
N GLU A 123 -7.66 6.53 14.64
CA GLU A 123 -8.31 5.67 15.64
C GLU A 123 -9.39 4.78 15.02
N ILE A 124 -10.11 5.29 14.01
CA ILE A 124 -11.06 4.49 13.22
C ILE A 124 -10.32 3.38 12.47
N SER A 125 -9.19 3.70 11.81
CA SER A 125 -8.45 2.72 11.02
C SER A 125 -7.95 1.57 11.90
N LYS A 126 -7.40 1.88 13.08
CA LYS A 126 -7.04 0.87 14.09
C LYS A 126 -8.25 0.03 14.51
N SER A 127 -9.38 0.66 14.84
CA SER A 127 -10.57 -0.07 15.29
C SER A 127 -11.11 -1.03 14.23
N SER A 128 -11.03 -0.66 12.96
CA SER A 128 -11.44 -1.52 11.84
C SER A 128 -10.51 -2.72 11.63
N MET A 129 -9.22 -2.57 11.93
CA MET A 129 -8.20 -3.62 11.81
C MET A 129 -8.34 -4.73 12.88
N PHE A 130 -9.02 -4.46 13.99
CA PHE A 130 -9.24 -5.40 15.09
C PHE A 130 -10.65 -6.02 15.14
N ARG A 131 -11.52 -5.76 14.16
CA ARG A 131 -12.81 -6.46 14.06
C ARG A 131 -12.64 -7.78 13.33
N CYS A 132 -12.09 -8.78 14.02
CA CYS A 132 -12.47 -10.16 13.73
C CYS A 132 -13.89 -10.33 14.25
N ASP A 133 -14.85 -10.58 13.36
CA ASP A 133 -16.26 -10.75 13.66
C ASP A 133 -16.50 -11.75 14.82
N GLU A 134 -17.33 -11.35 15.79
CA GLU A 134 -18.06 -12.27 16.68
C GLU A 134 -19.37 -12.72 16.04
#